data_AF-A0A385KL29-F1
#
_entry.id   AF-A0A385KL29-F1
#
_cell.length_a   1.000
_cell.length_b   1.000
_cell.length_c   1.000
_cell.angle_alpha   90.00
_cell.angle_beta   90.00
_cell.angle_gamma   90.00
#
_symmetry.space_group_name_H-M   'P 1'
#
loop_
_entity.id
_entity.type
_entity.pdbx_description
1 polymer ?
#
loop_
_entity_poly.entity_id
_entity_poly.type
_entity_poly.pdbx_seq_one_letter_code
_entity_poly.pdbx_strand_id
1 'polypeptide(L)'
;GWTWSRGFSSAAQPANRQAFVASCIDAYIKGNLSVTDGAGGPGAALGVFDGIDIDWEYPVACGIACGTPEDNANFTALMAEFRRQLDAVRPGLLLTVAVGAGIDKIRVTDPAAYHPYLDYINVMTYDFHGAWDAKTNHQSALFDSPNDPSTGDQKLYNSNDAIEAFISRGVPAAKLNLGIGYYGRGWTGVTNANNGLYQNATGAAPGTYEAGIEDWKVLKNLAWPGYTDNTAGATWIYNGSTLWSFDTPANITRKMGYV
;
A
#
# COMPACT_ATOMS: atom_id res chain seq x y z
N GLY A 1 2.85 -3.99 7.60
CA GLY A 1 3.52 -2.97 6.80
C GLY A 1 5.00 -3.17 6.66
N TRP A 2 5.55 -2.39 5.75
CA TRP A 2 6.92 -2.38 5.23
C TRP A 2 7.98 -2.89 6.21
N THR A 3 8.25 -2.17 7.30
CA THR A 3 9.39 -2.44 8.20
C THR A 3 9.27 -3.76 8.96
N TRP A 4 8.06 -4.26 9.19
CA TRP A 4 7.78 -5.46 9.99
C TRP A 4 7.35 -6.66 9.15
N SER A 5 7.53 -6.61 7.83
CA SER A 5 7.14 -7.71 6.93
C SER A 5 8.11 -8.90 6.86
N ARG A 6 9.32 -8.78 7.43
CA ARG A 6 10.38 -9.81 7.35
C ARG A 6 9.97 -11.19 7.88
N GLY A 7 9.05 -11.25 8.84
CA GLY A 7 8.63 -12.49 9.48
C GLY A 7 7.58 -13.29 8.72
N PHE A 8 6.87 -12.68 7.75
CA PHE A 8 5.67 -13.29 7.17
C PHE A 8 5.95 -14.57 6.38
N SER A 9 7.02 -14.61 5.57
CA SER A 9 7.35 -15.81 4.77
C SER A 9 7.50 -17.04 5.67
N SER A 10 8.23 -16.92 6.80
CA SER A 10 8.37 -17.98 7.79
C SER A 10 7.04 -18.28 8.50
N ALA A 11 6.32 -17.25 8.93
CA ALA A 11 5.06 -17.39 9.65
C ALA A 11 3.97 -18.08 8.81
N ALA A 12 3.97 -17.88 7.49
CA ALA A 12 2.99 -18.44 6.57
C ALA A 12 3.24 -19.91 6.21
N GLN A 13 4.42 -20.47 6.54
CA GLN A 13 4.76 -21.87 6.28
C GLN A 13 3.82 -22.82 7.02
N PRO A 14 3.50 -24.01 6.46
CA PRO A 14 2.58 -24.98 7.08
C PRO A 14 2.90 -25.32 8.54
N ALA A 15 4.19 -25.40 8.89
CA ALA A 15 4.63 -25.72 10.25
C ALA A 15 4.34 -24.63 11.29
N ASN A 16 4.23 -23.36 10.86
CA ASN A 16 4.12 -22.20 11.75
C ASN A 16 2.75 -21.53 11.70
N ARG A 17 2.06 -21.62 10.55
CA ARG A 17 0.86 -20.86 10.21
C ARG A 17 -0.22 -20.90 11.26
N GLN A 18 -0.59 -22.10 11.72
CA GLN A 18 -1.66 -22.26 12.70
C GLN A 18 -1.33 -21.55 14.02
N ALA A 19 -0.09 -21.68 14.49
CA ALA A 19 0.35 -21.06 15.74
C ALA A 19 0.45 -19.53 15.61
N PHE A 20 0.92 -19.03 14.47
CA PHE A 20 0.95 -17.60 14.18
C PHE A 20 -0.45 -16.98 14.15
N VAL A 21 -1.39 -17.58 13.42
CA VAL A 21 -2.78 -17.10 13.38
C VAL A 21 -3.41 -17.13 14.77
N ALA A 22 -3.20 -18.23 15.53
CA ALA A 22 -3.74 -18.37 16.87
C ALA A 22 -3.21 -17.29 17.83
N SER A 23 -1.93 -16.92 17.73
CA SER A 23 -1.35 -15.90 18.59
C SER A 23 -1.87 -14.49 18.26
N CYS A 24 -2.07 -14.17 16.97
CA CYS A 24 -2.70 -12.91 16.57
C CYS A 24 -4.14 -12.81 17.10
N ILE A 25 -4.92 -13.87 16.98
CA ILE A 25 -6.30 -13.91 17.47
C ILE A 25 -6.36 -13.83 18.99
N ASP A 26 -5.45 -14.49 19.70
CA ASP A 26 -5.38 -14.41 21.16
C ASP A 26 -5.07 -13.00 21.64
N ALA A 27 -4.06 -12.36 21.04
CA ALA A 27 -3.66 -11.01 21.43
C ALA A 27 -4.72 -9.96 21.09
N TYR A 28 -5.19 -9.93 19.83
CA TYR A 28 -5.98 -8.79 19.33
C TYR A 28 -7.48 -9.04 19.36
N ILE A 29 -7.95 -10.25 19.07
CA ILE A 29 -9.40 -10.53 19.05
C ILE A 29 -9.91 -10.90 20.45
N LYS A 30 -9.19 -11.77 21.16
CA LYS A 30 -9.53 -12.10 22.55
C LYS A 30 -9.01 -11.04 23.54
N GLY A 31 -8.12 -10.17 23.09
CA GLY A 31 -7.61 -9.04 23.88
C GLY A 31 -6.63 -9.45 24.98
N ASN A 32 -5.99 -10.61 24.87
CA ASN A 32 -5.04 -11.11 25.87
C ASN A 32 -3.67 -10.47 25.67
N LEU A 33 -3.46 -9.31 26.28
CA LEU A 33 -2.20 -8.58 26.17
C LEU A 33 -1.27 -8.93 27.32
N SER A 34 0.03 -8.98 27.04
CA SER A 34 1.06 -9.06 28.09
C SER A 34 0.95 -7.86 29.03
N VAL A 35 1.23 -8.06 30.32
CA VAL A 35 1.26 -6.96 31.29
C VAL A 35 2.57 -6.20 31.14
N THR A 36 2.48 -4.91 30.79
CA THR A 36 3.61 -3.98 30.64
C THR A 36 3.20 -2.63 31.22
N ASP A 37 4.10 -1.96 31.94
CA ASP A 37 3.88 -0.63 32.52
C ASP A 37 2.58 -0.49 33.34
N GLY A 38 2.18 -1.57 34.02
CA GLY A 38 1.00 -1.60 34.88
C GLY A 38 -0.34 -1.76 34.15
N ALA A 39 -0.34 -1.99 32.83
CA ALA A 39 -1.53 -2.26 32.02
C ALA A 39 -1.41 -3.60 31.27
N GLY A 40 -2.53 -4.16 30.84
CA GLY A 40 -2.61 -5.45 30.13
C GLY A 40 -3.28 -6.55 30.95
N GLY A 41 -3.09 -7.80 30.53
CA GLY A 41 -3.72 -8.99 31.12
C GLY A 41 -4.81 -9.60 30.23
N PRO A 42 -5.42 -10.72 30.68
CA PRO A 42 -6.46 -11.40 29.94
C PRO A 42 -7.65 -10.49 29.63
N GLY A 43 -8.05 -10.42 28.36
CA GLY A 43 -9.18 -9.62 27.91
C GLY A 43 -9.01 -8.10 28.02
N ALA A 44 -7.80 -7.58 28.28
CA ALA A 44 -7.54 -6.15 28.44
C ALA A 44 -7.95 -5.31 27.20
N ALA A 45 -7.91 -5.91 26.01
CA ALA A 45 -8.37 -5.28 24.76
C ALA A 45 -9.59 -5.98 24.13
N LEU A 46 -10.34 -6.77 24.91
CA LEU A 46 -11.51 -7.49 24.40
C LEU A 46 -12.57 -6.51 23.87
N GLY A 47 -13.03 -6.74 22.64
CA GLY A 47 -14.04 -5.90 21.99
C GLY A 47 -13.50 -4.59 21.40
N VAL A 48 -12.19 -4.36 21.43
CA VAL A 48 -11.56 -3.21 20.77
C VAL A 48 -11.37 -3.45 19.27
N PHE A 49 -11.06 -4.69 18.86
CA PHE A 49 -10.74 -5.04 17.48
C PHE A 49 -11.86 -5.87 16.85
N ASP A 50 -12.32 -5.45 15.65
CA ASP A 50 -13.37 -6.13 14.89
C ASP A 50 -12.83 -7.09 13.82
N GLY A 51 -11.51 -7.24 13.71
CA GLY A 51 -10.89 -8.07 12.70
C GLY A 51 -9.37 -7.93 12.65
N ILE A 52 -8.79 -8.49 11.60
CA ILE A 52 -7.35 -8.45 11.33
C ILE A 52 -7.12 -7.99 9.89
N ASP A 53 -6.24 -7.01 9.70
CA ASP A 53 -5.69 -6.63 8.41
C ASP A 53 -4.28 -7.21 8.25
N ILE A 54 -4.03 -7.91 7.15
CA ILE A 54 -2.70 -8.46 6.84
C ILE A 54 -2.00 -7.57 5.83
N ASP A 55 -0.87 -7.02 6.25
CA ASP A 55 -0.08 -6.10 5.47
C ASP A 55 1.36 -6.65 5.33
N TRP A 56 1.48 -7.68 4.48
CA TRP A 56 2.74 -8.32 4.11
C TRP A 56 3.28 -7.70 2.82
N GLU A 57 4.41 -7.00 2.94
CA GLU A 57 5.09 -6.32 1.83
C GLU A 57 6.47 -6.95 1.52
N TYR A 58 6.59 -7.87 0.57
CA TYR A 58 5.52 -8.49 -0.24
C TYR A 58 5.71 -10.01 -0.30
N PRO A 59 4.64 -10.82 -0.44
CA PRO A 59 4.78 -12.24 -0.72
C PRO A 59 5.41 -12.44 -2.10
N VAL A 60 6.36 -13.38 -2.22
CA VAL A 60 7.11 -13.77 -3.44
C VAL A 60 8.07 -12.69 -3.97
N ALA A 61 7.67 -11.43 -3.96
CA ALA A 61 8.44 -10.31 -4.48
C ALA A 61 9.33 -9.67 -3.41
N CYS A 62 10.19 -8.74 -3.84
CA CYS A 62 11.03 -7.96 -2.93
C CYS A 62 10.28 -6.79 -2.31
N GLY A 63 10.32 -6.73 -0.97
CA GLY A 63 10.07 -5.52 -0.17
C GLY A 63 11.30 -5.21 0.68
N ILE A 64 11.14 -5.02 1.99
CA ILE A 64 12.25 -4.89 2.95
C ILE A 64 13.15 -6.15 2.99
N ALA A 65 12.59 -7.30 2.60
CA ALA A 65 13.26 -8.55 2.30
C ALA A 65 12.56 -9.18 1.09
N CYS A 66 13.28 -10.01 0.32
CA CYS A 66 12.68 -10.74 -0.79
C CYS A 66 11.99 -12.02 -0.30
N GLY A 67 10.78 -12.24 -0.79
CA GLY A 67 10.04 -13.49 -0.59
C GLY A 67 10.60 -14.64 -1.44
N THR A 68 9.95 -15.79 -1.33
CA THR A 68 10.25 -17.01 -2.11
C THR A 68 9.04 -17.44 -2.95
N PRO A 69 9.21 -18.26 -3.99
CA PRO A 69 8.08 -18.74 -4.79
C PRO A 69 6.98 -19.44 -3.98
N GLU A 70 7.34 -20.12 -2.90
CA GLU A 70 6.41 -20.82 -1.99
C GLU A 70 5.47 -19.84 -1.27
N ASP A 71 5.84 -18.57 -1.15
CA ASP A 71 5.01 -17.54 -0.52
C ASP A 71 3.66 -17.37 -1.24
N ASN A 72 3.55 -17.69 -2.54
CA ASN A 72 2.27 -17.61 -3.24
C ASN A 72 1.22 -18.54 -2.60
N ALA A 73 1.54 -19.84 -2.53
CA ALA A 73 0.65 -20.83 -1.92
C ALA A 73 0.49 -20.59 -0.41
N ASN A 74 1.59 -20.19 0.27
CA ASN A 74 1.57 -19.93 1.70
C ASN A 74 0.72 -18.71 2.07
N PHE A 75 0.72 -17.65 1.26
CA PHE A 75 -0.09 -16.46 1.48
C PHE A 75 -1.59 -16.78 1.36
N THR A 76 -1.98 -17.49 0.31
CA THR A 76 -3.38 -17.95 0.14
C THR A 76 -3.83 -18.80 1.32
N ALA A 77 -2.99 -19.76 1.72
CA ALA A 77 -3.33 -20.66 2.81
C ALA A 77 -3.28 -19.98 4.19
N LEU A 78 -2.50 -18.89 4.35
CA LEU A 78 -2.54 -18.02 5.52
C LEU A 78 -3.89 -17.30 5.63
N MET A 79 -4.43 -16.77 4.52
CA MET A 79 -5.75 -16.13 4.52
C MET A 79 -6.85 -17.14 4.88
N ALA A 80 -6.78 -18.34 4.32
CA ALA A 80 -7.70 -19.43 4.67
C ALA A 80 -7.66 -19.78 6.17
N GLU A 81 -6.47 -19.84 6.76
CA GLU A 81 -6.31 -20.17 8.18
C GLU A 81 -6.79 -19.04 9.10
N PHE A 82 -6.53 -17.77 8.76
CA PHE A 82 -7.12 -16.64 9.47
C PHE A 82 -8.63 -16.68 9.44
N ARG A 83 -9.24 -16.84 8.26
CA ARG A 83 -10.71 -16.89 8.12
C ARG A 83 -11.31 -18.00 8.99
N ARG A 84 -10.73 -19.21 8.90
CA ARG A 84 -11.16 -20.38 9.69
C ARG A 84 -11.13 -20.12 11.19
N GLN A 85 -10.03 -19.56 11.71
CA GLN A 85 -9.91 -19.32 13.15
C GLN A 85 -10.73 -18.12 13.63
N LEU A 86 -10.85 -17.06 12.83
CA LEU A 86 -11.72 -15.91 13.14
C LEU A 86 -13.18 -16.35 13.23
N ASP A 87 -13.67 -17.14 12.28
CA ASP A 87 -15.05 -17.65 12.29
C ASP A 87 -15.32 -18.59 13.47
N ALA A 88 -14.30 -19.33 13.92
CA ALA A 88 -14.40 -20.17 15.11
C ALA A 88 -14.49 -19.35 16.41
N VAL A 89 -13.96 -18.13 16.45
CA VAL A 89 -14.14 -17.20 17.58
C VAL A 89 -15.52 -16.55 17.51
N ARG A 90 -15.81 -15.90 16.39
CA ARG A 90 -17.09 -15.22 16.12
C ARG A 90 -17.24 -14.99 14.62
N PRO A 91 -18.24 -15.59 13.97
CA PRO A 91 -18.55 -15.27 12.57
C PRO A 91 -18.78 -13.77 12.37
N GLY A 92 -18.28 -13.22 11.27
CA GLY A 92 -18.40 -11.80 10.92
C GLY A 92 -17.27 -10.89 11.43
N LEU A 93 -16.24 -11.43 12.08
CA LEU A 93 -14.98 -10.70 12.26
C LEU A 93 -14.32 -10.44 10.90
N LEU A 94 -13.82 -9.23 10.70
CA LEU A 94 -13.21 -8.82 9.43
C LEU A 94 -11.85 -9.49 9.23
N LEU A 95 -11.58 -9.92 8.00
CA LEU A 95 -10.27 -10.27 7.50
C LEU A 95 -9.99 -9.47 6.22
N THR A 96 -9.01 -8.59 6.28
CA THR A 96 -8.65 -7.73 5.14
C THR A 96 -7.17 -7.85 4.85
N VAL A 97 -6.75 -7.32 3.71
CA VAL A 97 -5.33 -7.20 3.36
C VAL A 97 -5.03 -5.84 2.77
N ALA A 98 -3.81 -5.35 3.00
CA ALA A 98 -3.20 -4.32 2.20
C ALA A 98 -2.22 -4.97 1.20
N VAL A 99 -2.37 -4.68 -0.09
CA VAL A 99 -1.57 -5.29 -1.16
C VAL A 99 -0.91 -4.24 -2.04
N GLY A 100 0.29 -4.57 -2.54
CA GLY A 100 1.01 -3.71 -3.47
C GLY A 100 0.27 -3.53 -4.79
N ALA A 101 0.28 -2.30 -5.31
CA ALA A 101 -0.36 -1.95 -6.58
C ALA A 101 0.52 -2.20 -7.82
N GLY A 102 1.79 -2.58 -7.64
CA GLY A 102 2.69 -2.89 -8.76
C GLY A 102 2.31 -4.18 -9.48
N ILE A 103 2.21 -4.14 -10.80
CA ILE A 103 1.84 -5.31 -11.64
C ILE A 103 2.79 -6.48 -11.39
N ASP A 104 4.06 -6.22 -11.10
CA ASP A 104 5.05 -7.25 -10.78
C ASP A 104 4.73 -7.98 -9.46
N LYS A 105 4.16 -7.28 -8.46
CA LYS A 105 3.69 -7.86 -7.19
C LYS A 105 2.39 -8.64 -7.37
N ILE A 106 1.45 -8.07 -8.12
CA ILE A 106 0.15 -8.70 -8.39
C ILE A 106 0.34 -9.98 -9.20
N ARG A 107 1.23 -9.96 -10.19
CA ARG A 107 1.43 -11.07 -11.13
C ARG A 107 1.92 -12.35 -10.47
N VAL A 108 2.69 -12.24 -9.39
CA VAL A 108 3.33 -13.37 -8.71
C VAL A 108 2.50 -13.98 -7.58
N THR A 109 1.34 -13.39 -7.26
CA THR A 109 0.35 -13.95 -6.32
C THR A 109 -0.88 -14.47 -7.07
N ASP A 110 -1.80 -15.14 -6.36
CA ASP A 110 -3.06 -15.65 -6.92
C ASP A 110 -4.29 -14.97 -6.28
N PRO A 111 -4.68 -13.76 -6.75
CA PRO A 111 -5.84 -13.06 -6.23
C PRO A 111 -7.14 -13.87 -6.27
N ALA A 112 -7.36 -14.66 -7.33
CA ALA A 112 -8.53 -15.54 -7.46
C ALA A 112 -8.62 -16.54 -6.30
N ALA A 113 -7.47 -17.05 -5.85
CA ALA A 113 -7.41 -18.06 -4.81
C ALA A 113 -7.58 -17.48 -3.39
N TYR A 114 -7.03 -16.29 -3.10
CA TYR A 114 -7.09 -15.74 -1.75
C TYR A 114 -8.26 -14.80 -1.48
N HIS A 115 -8.80 -14.09 -2.49
CA HIS A 115 -9.92 -13.17 -2.26
C HIS A 115 -11.18 -13.81 -1.64
N PRO A 116 -11.51 -15.11 -1.82
CA PRO A 116 -12.69 -15.70 -1.22
C PRO A 116 -12.66 -15.72 0.31
N TYR A 117 -11.47 -15.68 0.92
CA TYR A 117 -11.30 -15.68 2.38
C TYR A 117 -11.38 -14.28 3.01
N LEU A 118 -11.30 -13.23 2.19
CA LEU A 118 -11.22 -11.85 2.64
C LEU A 118 -12.59 -11.18 2.63
N ASP A 119 -12.80 -10.18 3.46
CA ASP A 119 -13.95 -9.30 3.36
C ASP A 119 -13.75 -8.28 2.22
N TYR A 120 -12.59 -7.62 2.21
CA TYR A 120 -12.14 -6.74 1.13
C TYR A 120 -10.61 -6.60 1.11
N ILE A 121 -10.09 -6.02 0.03
CA ILE A 121 -8.67 -5.83 -0.28
C ILE A 121 -8.43 -4.33 -0.44
N ASN A 122 -7.51 -3.79 0.35
CA ASN A 122 -7.02 -2.41 0.22
C ASN A 122 -5.82 -2.40 -0.73
N VAL A 123 -5.99 -1.88 -1.94
CA VAL A 123 -4.90 -1.77 -2.91
C VAL A 123 -4.13 -0.49 -2.64
N MET A 124 -2.83 -0.60 -2.34
CA MET A 124 -1.96 0.53 -2.02
C MET A 124 -1.59 1.31 -3.28
N THR A 125 -2.57 2.02 -3.88
CA THR A 125 -2.46 2.82 -5.12
C THR A 125 -1.79 4.18 -4.88
N TYR A 126 -0.65 4.12 -4.22
CA TYR A 126 0.28 5.20 -3.90
C TYR A 126 1.69 4.58 -3.84
N ASP A 127 2.72 5.40 -3.63
CA ASP A 127 4.11 4.93 -3.65
C ASP A 127 4.56 4.31 -4.97
N PHE A 128 3.92 4.65 -6.08
CA PHE A 128 4.34 4.23 -7.42
C PHE A 128 5.75 4.74 -7.74
N HIS A 129 6.03 5.98 -7.34
CA HIS A 129 7.32 6.63 -7.53
C HIS A 129 7.70 7.49 -6.33
N GLY A 130 9.00 7.59 -6.05
CA GLY A 130 9.52 8.32 -4.91
C GLY A 130 10.99 8.69 -5.07
N ALA A 131 11.57 9.29 -4.03
CA ALA A 131 12.96 9.76 -4.08
C ALA A 131 14.03 8.67 -4.26
N TRP A 132 13.64 7.39 -4.24
CA TRP A 132 14.47 6.27 -4.70
C TRP A 132 14.68 6.26 -6.22
N ASP A 133 13.79 6.90 -6.99
CA ASP A 133 13.95 7.13 -8.42
C ASP A 133 14.78 8.39 -8.67
N ALA A 134 15.70 8.30 -9.64
CA ALA A 134 16.52 9.44 -10.06
C ALA A 134 15.71 10.55 -10.76
N LYS A 135 14.52 10.20 -11.29
CA LYS A 135 13.61 11.13 -11.95
C LYS A 135 12.36 11.33 -11.12
N THR A 136 11.89 12.57 -11.05
CA THR A 136 10.57 12.92 -10.51
C THR A 136 9.46 12.24 -11.30
N ASN A 137 8.42 11.75 -10.63
CA ASN A 137 7.25 11.17 -11.26
C ASN A 137 6.02 11.30 -10.32
N HIS A 138 4.87 10.80 -10.75
CA HIS A 138 3.62 10.80 -10.00
C HIS A 138 3.60 9.65 -9.00
N GLN A 139 3.46 9.94 -7.70
CA GLN A 139 3.47 8.89 -6.69
C GLN A 139 2.14 8.13 -6.56
N SER A 140 1.03 8.73 -7.02
CA SER A 140 -0.32 8.17 -6.89
C SER A 140 -1.20 8.44 -8.12
N ALA A 141 -0.65 8.35 -9.33
CA ALA A 141 -1.42 8.56 -10.57
C ALA A 141 -2.64 7.63 -10.67
N LEU A 142 -3.76 8.16 -11.19
CA LEU A 142 -4.96 7.37 -11.43
C LEU A 142 -4.84 6.54 -12.72
N PHE A 143 -4.35 7.14 -13.80
CA PHE A 143 -4.13 6.52 -15.11
C PHE A 143 -2.67 6.69 -15.55
N ASP A 144 -2.31 6.06 -16.67
CA ASP A 144 -1.02 6.25 -17.31
C ASP A 144 -0.84 7.69 -17.83
N SER A 145 0.40 8.15 -17.87
CA SER A 145 0.76 9.39 -18.57
C SER A 145 1.50 9.04 -19.86
N PRO A 146 1.13 9.61 -21.02
CA PRO A 146 1.82 9.34 -22.28
C PRO A 146 3.28 9.82 -22.29
N ASN A 147 3.64 10.70 -21.36
CA ASN A 147 4.97 11.26 -21.22
C ASN A 147 5.79 10.58 -20.10
N ASP A 148 5.24 9.56 -19.43
CA ASP A 148 5.95 8.83 -18.40
C ASP A 148 7.19 8.13 -19.01
N PRO A 149 8.41 8.42 -18.53
CA PRO A 149 9.64 7.81 -19.04
C PRO A 149 9.87 6.39 -18.52
N SER A 150 9.01 5.86 -17.66
CA SER A 150 9.15 4.55 -17.03
C SER A 150 9.08 3.41 -18.06
N THR A 151 9.75 2.31 -17.75
CA THR A 151 9.85 1.14 -18.63
C THR A 151 9.58 -0.14 -17.86
N GLY A 152 9.35 -1.25 -18.56
CA GLY A 152 9.00 -2.52 -17.94
C GLY A 152 7.71 -2.43 -17.14
N ASP A 153 7.67 -3.09 -15.98
CA ASP A 153 6.49 -3.10 -15.10
C ASP A 153 6.14 -1.70 -14.54
N GLN A 154 7.14 -0.83 -14.33
CA GLN A 154 6.90 0.53 -13.82
C GLN A 154 6.05 1.39 -14.75
N LYS A 155 5.99 1.08 -16.05
CA LYS A 155 5.10 1.79 -16.98
C LYS A 155 3.61 1.61 -16.62
N LEU A 156 3.28 0.56 -15.87
CA LEU A 156 1.93 0.23 -15.43
C LEU A 156 1.69 0.62 -13.96
N TYR A 157 2.55 1.43 -13.37
CA TYR A 157 2.42 1.88 -11.99
C TYR A 157 1.45 3.07 -11.89
N ASN A 158 0.17 2.77 -12.09
CA ASN A 158 -0.95 3.67 -11.88
C ASN A 158 -2.13 2.90 -11.26
N SER A 159 -3.09 3.64 -10.71
CA SER A 159 -4.19 3.06 -9.94
C SER A 159 -5.12 2.20 -10.81
N ASN A 160 -5.43 2.63 -12.04
CA ASN A 160 -6.28 1.91 -12.98
C ASN A 160 -5.70 0.54 -13.32
N ASP A 161 -4.44 0.49 -13.76
CA ASP A 161 -3.81 -0.76 -14.17
C ASP A 161 -3.69 -1.75 -13.00
N ALA A 162 -3.44 -1.25 -11.79
CA ALA A 162 -3.43 -2.07 -10.58
C ALA A 162 -4.81 -2.69 -10.30
N ILE A 163 -5.89 -1.89 -10.33
CA ILE A 163 -7.26 -2.35 -10.08
C ILE A 163 -7.71 -3.34 -11.16
N GLU A 164 -7.48 -3.02 -12.43
CA GLU A 164 -7.80 -3.90 -13.56
C GLU A 164 -7.00 -5.21 -13.53
N ALA A 165 -5.76 -5.19 -13.02
CA ALA A 165 -4.98 -6.40 -12.83
C ALA A 165 -5.58 -7.33 -11.77
N PHE A 166 -6.20 -6.81 -10.71
CA PHE A 166 -6.94 -7.63 -9.76
C PHE A 166 -8.26 -8.15 -10.34
N ILE A 167 -9.02 -7.30 -11.04
CA ILE A 167 -10.30 -7.68 -11.66
C ILE A 167 -10.10 -8.76 -12.71
N SER A 168 -9.13 -8.60 -13.60
CA SER A 168 -8.77 -9.60 -14.63
C SER A 168 -8.28 -10.92 -14.04
N ARG A 169 -7.86 -10.91 -12.77
CA ARG A 169 -7.51 -12.10 -11.98
C ARG A 169 -8.66 -12.59 -11.09
N GLY A 170 -9.90 -12.21 -11.40
CA GLY A 170 -11.09 -12.80 -10.80
C GLY A 170 -11.55 -12.16 -9.48
N VAL A 171 -10.89 -11.11 -8.99
CA VAL A 171 -11.37 -10.40 -7.80
C VAL A 171 -12.60 -9.56 -8.17
N PRO A 172 -13.74 -9.70 -7.49
CA PRO A 172 -14.88 -8.83 -7.71
C PRO A 172 -14.55 -7.38 -7.36
N ALA A 173 -14.90 -6.43 -8.24
CA ALA A 173 -14.65 -5.00 -8.02
C ALA A 173 -15.18 -4.49 -6.67
N ALA A 174 -16.34 -5.00 -6.21
CA ALA A 174 -16.93 -4.66 -4.91
C ALA A 174 -16.10 -5.09 -3.68
N LYS A 175 -15.02 -5.85 -3.87
CA LYS A 175 -14.07 -6.23 -2.80
C LYS A 175 -12.77 -5.44 -2.87
N LEU A 176 -12.59 -4.53 -3.83
CA LEU A 176 -11.37 -3.75 -4.01
C LEU A 176 -11.59 -2.32 -3.53
N ASN A 177 -10.75 -1.86 -2.62
CA ASN A 177 -10.68 -0.46 -2.20
C ASN A 177 -9.47 0.20 -2.86
N LEU A 178 -9.71 1.36 -3.47
CA LEU A 178 -8.64 2.21 -4.01
C LEU A 178 -8.00 3.03 -2.87
N GLY A 179 -6.68 2.93 -2.73
CA GLY A 179 -5.92 3.60 -1.67
C GLY A 179 -5.61 5.08 -1.94
N ILE A 180 -5.67 5.90 -0.89
CA ILE A 180 -5.32 7.33 -0.93
C ILE A 180 -4.20 7.60 0.09
N GLY A 181 -3.03 8.04 -0.41
CA GLY A 181 -1.93 8.50 0.44
C GLY A 181 -2.13 9.95 0.87
N TYR A 182 -2.32 10.19 2.18
CA TYR A 182 -2.47 11.55 2.74
C TYR A 182 -1.13 12.29 2.94
N TYR A 183 -0.18 12.05 2.03
CA TYR A 183 1.17 12.59 2.02
C TYR A 183 1.65 12.76 0.57
N GLY A 184 2.78 13.43 0.40
CA GLY A 184 3.47 13.53 -0.87
C GLY A 184 4.83 12.88 -0.86
N ARG A 185 5.27 12.48 -2.05
CA ARG A 185 6.66 12.08 -2.31
C ARG A 185 7.38 13.19 -3.05
N GLY A 186 8.62 13.47 -2.64
CA GLY A 186 9.31 14.66 -3.09
C GLY A 186 10.78 14.49 -3.41
N TRP A 187 11.23 15.29 -4.36
CA TRP A 187 12.60 15.37 -4.85
C TRP A 187 13.11 16.80 -4.78
N THR A 188 14.40 16.99 -4.62
CA THR A 188 15.07 18.30 -4.66
C THR A 188 16.28 18.30 -5.59
N GLY A 189 16.76 19.49 -5.95
CA GLY A 189 17.74 19.67 -7.02
C GLY A 189 17.20 19.22 -8.37
N VAL A 190 15.89 19.36 -8.56
CA VAL A 190 15.17 18.99 -9.77
C VAL A 190 15.50 20.00 -10.87
N THR A 191 15.91 19.50 -12.03
CA THR A 191 16.20 20.33 -13.21
C THR A 191 14.98 21.19 -13.56
N ASN A 192 15.19 22.50 -13.78
CA ASN A 192 14.11 23.45 -14.05
C ASN A 192 13.63 23.39 -15.50
N ALA A 193 12.93 22.31 -15.83
CA ALA A 193 12.23 22.09 -17.09
C ALA A 193 10.92 21.34 -16.80
N ASN A 194 9.94 21.47 -17.70
CA ASN A 194 8.64 20.77 -17.58
C ASN A 194 7.97 20.88 -16.19
N ASN A 195 8.10 22.04 -15.53
CA ASN A 195 7.60 22.28 -14.18
C ASN A 195 8.06 21.21 -13.16
N GLY A 196 9.29 20.72 -13.34
CA GLY A 196 9.92 19.72 -12.51
C GLY A 196 9.50 18.28 -12.80
N LEU A 197 8.45 18.01 -13.60
CA LEU A 197 7.97 16.65 -13.86
C LEU A 197 8.85 15.90 -14.86
N TYR A 198 9.12 14.61 -14.60
CA TYR A 198 10.02 13.73 -15.38
C TYR A 198 11.46 14.20 -15.49
N GLN A 199 11.89 15.09 -14.61
CA GLN A 199 13.24 15.64 -14.60
C GLN A 199 14.15 14.89 -13.62
N ASN A 200 15.46 14.92 -13.90
CA ASN A 200 16.44 14.41 -12.96
C ASN A 200 16.46 15.25 -11.68
N ALA A 201 16.58 14.56 -10.55
CA ALA A 201 16.76 15.12 -9.22
C ALA A 201 18.11 14.69 -8.63
N THR A 202 18.60 15.44 -7.65
CA THR A 202 19.85 15.10 -6.94
C THR A 202 19.62 14.43 -5.60
N GLY A 203 18.38 14.35 -5.13
CA GLY A 203 18.03 13.66 -3.90
C GLY A 203 16.60 13.87 -3.44
N ALA A 204 16.30 13.29 -2.28
CA ALA A 204 15.00 13.42 -1.61
C ALA A 204 14.76 14.87 -1.13
N ALA A 205 13.54 15.36 -1.28
CA ALA A 205 13.16 16.66 -0.73
C ALA A 205 13.22 16.65 0.80
N PRO A 206 13.60 17.76 1.47
CA PRO A 206 13.55 17.82 2.93
C PRO A 206 12.10 17.72 3.42
N GLY A 207 11.76 16.64 4.12
CA GLY A 207 10.46 16.45 4.77
C GLY A 207 10.54 16.66 6.28
N THR A 208 9.40 16.91 6.91
CA THR A 208 9.31 17.18 8.36
C THR A 208 9.78 16.01 9.22
N TYR A 209 9.43 14.78 8.84
CA TYR A 209 9.74 13.57 9.61
C TYR A 209 10.71 12.62 8.89
N GLU A 210 10.63 12.55 7.56
CA GLU A 210 11.48 11.71 6.72
C GLU A 210 11.80 12.43 5.41
N ALA A 211 13.05 12.34 4.94
CA ALA A 211 13.41 12.93 3.66
C ALA A 211 12.65 12.25 2.51
N GLY A 212 12.06 13.05 1.62
CA GLY A 212 11.30 12.59 0.46
C GLY A 212 9.84 12.29 0.76
N ILE A 213 9.37 12.50 1.99
CA ILE A 213 7.98 12.32 2.41
C ILE A 213 7.52 13.58 3.16
N GLU A 214 6.35 14.11 2.83
CA GLU A 214 5.77 15.22 3.58
C GLU A 214 4.25 15.09 3.69
N ASP A 215 3.70 15.48 4.83
CA ASP A 215 2.28 15.37 5.11
C ASP A 215 1.48 16.34 4.22
N TRP A 216 0.31 15.91 3.74
CA TRP A 216 -0.63 16.80 3.04
C TRP A 216 -0.92 18.09 3.83
N LYS A 217 -1.01 17.98 5.17
CA LYS A 217 -1.29 19.12 6.05
C LYS A 217 -0.22 20.22 5.98
N VAL A 218 1.01 19.87 5.62
CA VAL A 218 2.13 20.79 5.39
C VAL A 218 2.12 21.25 3.93
N LEU A 219 2.06 20.30 2.99
CA LEU A 219 2.11 20.57 1.55
C LEU A 219 1.05 21.56 1.08
N LYS A 220 -0.19 21.44 1.58
CA LYS A 220 -1.30 22.33 1.21
C LYS A 220 -1.09 23.80 1.55
N ASN A 221 -0.19 24.09 2.49
CA ASN A 221 0.13 25.45 2.94
C ASN A 221 1.38 26.01 2.25
N LEU A 222 2.09 25.20 1.45
CA LEU A 222 3.18 25.68 0.62
C LEU A 222 2.56 26.52 -0.51
N ALA A 223 2.83 27.82 -0.50
CA ALA A 223 2.37 28.77 -1.52
C ALA A 223 3.14 28.61 -2.86
N TRP A 224 3.43 27.38 -3.25
CA TRP A 224 4.15 27.05 -4.48
C TRP A 224 3.15 26.89 -5.63
N PRO A 225 3.58 27.15 -6.88
CA PRO A 225 2.77 26.81 -8.04
C PRO A 225 2.37 25.33 -8.05
N GLY A 226 1.07 25.07 -8.20
CA GLY A 226 0.49 23.75 -8.36
C GLY A 226 0.20 23.42 -9.83
N TYR A 227 0.35 22.15 -10.16
CA TYR A 227 0.22 21.62 -11.52
C TYR A 227 -0.58 20.32 -11.52
N THR A 228 -1.16 19.98 -12.68
CA THR A 228 -2.01 18.80 -12.85
C THR A 228 -1.71 18.13 -14.19
N ASP A 229 -1.52 16.81 -14.16
CA ASP A 229 -1.53 15.96 -15.34
C ASP A 229 -2.96 15.43 -15.48
N ASN A 230 -3.71 16.05 -16.41
CA ASN A 230 -5.11 15.70 -16.61
C ASN A 230 -5.30 14.30 -17.18
N THR A 231 -4.33 13.78 -17.93
CA THR A 231 -4.40 12.41 -18.48
C THR A 231 -4.21 11.42 -17.34
N ALA A 232 -3.12 11.56 -16.58
CA ALA A 232 -2.80 10.65 -15.48
C ALA A 232 -3.72 10.81 -14.26
N GLY A 233 -4.43 11.95 -14.13
CA GLY A 233 -5.18 12.25 -12.90
C GLY A 233 -4.24 12.34 -11.70
N ALA A 234 -3.21 13.18 -11.83
CA ALA A 234 -2.17 13.36 -10.82
C ALA A 234 -1.85 14.84 -10.62
N THR A 235 -1.50 15.20 -9.38
CA THR A 235 -1.16 16.57 -9.00
C THR A 235 0.21 16.67 -8.35
N TRP A 236 0.88 17.81 -8.55
CA TRP A 236 2.14 18.13 -7.89
C TRP A 236 2.30 19.64 -7.68
N ILE A 237 3.21 20.03 -6.80
CA ILE A 237 3.69 21.41 -6.66
C ILE A 237 5.18 21.46 -6.98
N TYR A 238 5.65 22.59 -7.51
CA TYR A 238 7.06 22.78 -7.87
C TYR A 238 7.49 24.24 -7.72
N ASN A 239 8.63 24.48 -7.08
CA ASN A 239 9.15 25.83 -6.80
C ASN A 239 10.37 26.25 -7.65
N GLY A 240 10.72 25.48 -8.68
CA GLY A 240 11.95 25.71 -9.47
C GLY A 240 13.16 24.86 -9.05
N SER A 241 13.06 24.09 -7.95
CA SER A 241 14.11 23.16 -7.50
C SER A 241 13.56 21.92 -6.76
N THR A 242 12.46 22.05 -6.04
CA THR A 242 11.84 20.98 -5.25
C THR A 242 10.44 20.69 -5.77
N LEU A 243 10.15 19.42 -6.01
CA LEU A 243 8.86 18.91 -6.45
C LEU A 243 8.25 18.02 -5.38
N TRP A 244 6.94 18.14 -5.16
CA TRP A 244 6.14 17.19 -4.36
C TRP A 244 4.95 16.68 -5.18
N SER A 245 4.86 15.37 -5.38
CA SER A 245 3.68 14.70 -5.95
C SER A 245 2.79 14.19 -4.83
N PHE A 246 1.48 14.47 -4.88
CA PHE A 246 0.51 14.10 -3.84
C PHE A 246 -0.93 14.24 -4.35
N ASP A 247 -1.89 13.73 -3.57
CA ASP A 247 -3.32 13.87 -3.84
C ASP A 247 -3.91 15.15 -3.23
N THR A 248 -4.59 15.94 -4.06
CA THR A 248 -5.41 17.09 -3.63
C THR A 248 -6.88 16.69 -3.43
N PRO A 249 -7.72 17.47 -2.72
CA PRO A 249 -9.16 17.21 -2.64
C PRO A 249 -9.85 17.07 -4.00
N ALA A 250 -9.41 17.83 -5.01
CA ALA A 250 -9.91 17.72 -6.38
C ALA A 250 -9.52 16.38 -7.01
N ASN A 251 -8.27 15.93 -6.82
CA ASN A 251 -7.83 14.63 -7.34
C ASN A 251 -8.51 13.46 -6.62
N ILE A 252 -8.70 13.56 -5.30
CA ILE A 252 -9.47 12.58 -4.52
C ILE A 252 -10.90 12.52 -5.05
N THR A 253 -11.55 13.66 -5.31
CA THR A 253 -12.91 13.69 -5.90
C THR A 253 -12.95 12.96 -7.24
N ARG A 254 -11.93 13.15 -8.09
CA ARG A 254 -11.80 12.40 -9.36
C ARG A 254 -11.64 10.89 -9.13
N LYS A 255 -10.79 10.48 -8.19
CA LYS A 255 -10.61 9.06 -7.82
C LYS A 255 -11.90 8.45 -7.26
N MET A 256 -12.69 9.21 -6.50
CA MET A 256 -14.00 8.75 -6.03
C MET A 256 -15.06 8.67 -7.13
N GLY A 257 -14.90 9.42 -8.23
CA GLY A 257 -15.74 9.24 -9.42
C GLY A 257 -15.33 8.06 -10.30
N TYR A 258 -14.13 7.51 -10.10
CA TYR A 258 -13.66 6.28 -10.74
C TYR A 258 -14.19 5.02 -10.03
N VAL A 259 -14.23 5.04 -8.69
CA VAL A 259 -14.80 3.98 -7.85
C VAL A 259 -16.32 3.92 -7.99
#